data_AF-A0A957P111-F1
#
_entry.id   AF-A0A957P111-F1
#
_cell.length_a   1.000
_cell.length_b   1.000
_cell.length_c   1.000
_cell.angle_alpha   90.00
_cell.angle_beta   90.00
_cell.angle_gamma   90.00
#
_symmetry.space_group_name_H-M   'P 1'
#
loop_
_entity.id
_entity.type
_entity.pdbx_description
1 polymer ?
#
loop_
_entity_poly.entity_id
_entity_poly.type
_entity_poly.pdbx_seq_one_letter_code
_entity_poly.pdbx_strand_id
1 'polypeptide(L)'
;MLMLLNEVVRRTRQHHAIEHATIHLLNERYPSRRISGLSDVVGFTIMGNVHPEEVRQAVGNALLRLQAGDTHLAIHPNCGT
;
A
#
# COMPACT_ATOMS: atom_id res chain seq x y z
N MET A 1 -17.13 -21.99 5.87
CA MET A 1 -15.91 -21.82 6.68
C MET A 1 -14.67 -21.52 5.81
N LEU A 2 -14.31 -22.37 4.84
CA LEU A 2 -13.15 -22.13 3.94
C LEU A 2 -13.24 -20.84 3.09
N MET A 3 -14.45 -20.52 2.59
CA MET A 3 -14.69 -19.33 1.77
C MET A 3 -14.40 -18.01 2.50
N LEU A 4 -14.67 -17.95 3.80
CA LEU A 4 -14.41 -16.77 4.64
C LEU A 4 -12.90 -16.52 4.78
N LEU A 5 -12.12 -17.58 4.97
CA LEU A 5 -10.66 -17.47 5.07
C LEU A 5 -10.04 -16.97 3.77
N ASN A 6 -10.51 -17.47 2.62
CA ASN A 6 -10.03 -17.03 1.32
C ASN A 6 -10.29 -15.54 1.09
N GLU A 7 -11.48 -15.05 1.47
CA GLU A 7 -11.81 -13.63 1.35
C GLU A 7 -10.95 -12.75 2.26
N VAL A 8 -10.70 -13.19 3.50
CA VAL A 8 -9.81 -12.51 4.44
C VAL A 8 -8.40 -12.37 3.87
N VAL A 9 -7.81 -13.47 3.40
CA VAL A 9 -6.46 -13.47 2.81
C VAL A 9 -6.42 -12.60 1.55
N ARG A 10 -7.44 -12.68 0.70
CA ARG A 10 -7.54 -11.88 -0.52
C ARG A 10 -7.57 -10.38 -0.20
N ARG A 11 -8.38 -9.96 0.77
CA ARG A 11 -8.47 -8.54 1.19
C ARG A 11 -7.16 -8.04 1.77
N THR A 12 -6.54 -8.79 2.68
CA THR A 12 -5.24 -8.40 3.24
C THR A 12 -4.20 -8.22 2.15
N ARG A 13 -4.12 -9.13 1.18
CA ARG A 13 -3.19 -9.00 0.04
C ARG A 13 -3.48 -7.77 -0.82
N GLN A 14 -4.74 -7.43 -1.05
CA GLN A 14 -5.12 -6.25 -1.80
C GLN A 14 -4.75 -4.95 -1.07
N HIS A 15 -5.04 -4.86 0.24
CA HIS A 15 -4.67 -3.70 1.04
C HIS A 15 -3.15 -3.54 1.10
N HIS A 16 -2.43 -4.64 1.27
CA HIS A 16 -0.97 -4.65 1.31
C HIS A 16 -0.34 -4.21 -0.01
N ALA A 17 -0.89 -4.65 -1.15
CA ALA A 17 -0.45 -4.17 -2.46
C ALA A 17 -0.66 -2.65 -2.62
N ILE A 18 -1.79 -2.11 -2.17
CA ILE A 18 -2.08 -0.67 -2.21
C ILE A 18 -1.14 0.10 -1.29
N GLU A 19 -0.85 -0.43 -0.10
CA GLU A 19 0.10 0.17 0.84
C GLU A 19 1.50 0.26 0.24
N HIS A 20 2.03 -0.83 -0.31
CA HIS A 20 3.33 -0.82 -1.00
C HIS A 20 3.37 0.20 -2.14
N ALA A 21 2.35 0.20 -2.99
CA ALA A 21 2.29 1.14 -4.10
C ALA A 21 2.24 2.59 -3.59
N THR A 22 1.50 2.84 -2.51
CA THR A 22 1.43 4.16 -1.86
C THR A 22 2.81 4.59 -1.33
N ILE A 23 3.53 3.68 -0.66
CA ILE A 23 4.86 3.97 -0.11
C ILE A 23 5.88 4.21 -1.21
N HIS A 24 5.84 3.45 -2.32
CA HIS A 24 6.69 3.73 -3.49
C HIS A 24 6.52 5.16 -3.99
N LEU A 25 5.27 5.59 -4.22
CA LEU A 25 4.99 6.94 -4.70
C LEU A 25 5.39 8.03 -3.70
N LEU A 26 5.19 7.79 -2.40
CA LEU A 26 5.61 8.72 -1.36
C LEU A 26 7.14 8.80 -1.24
N ASN A 27 7.86 7.68 -1.37
CA ASN A 27 9.32 7.64 -1.34
C ASN A 27 9.93 8.26 -2.59
N GLU A 28 9.33 8.09 -3.77
CA GLU A 28 9.71 8.78 -5.00
C GLU A 28 9.61 10.31 -4.82
N ARG A 29 8.53 10.78 -4.19
CA ARG A 29 8.30 12.21 -3.94
C ARG A 29 9.16 12.77 -2.78
N TYR A 30 9.45 11.94 -1.77
CA TYR A 30 10.12 12.33 -0.53
C TYR A 30 11.25 11.37 -0.14
N PRO A 31 12.35 11.30 -0.91
CA PRO A 31 13.37 10.26 -0.75
C PRO A 31 14.11 10.28 0.59
N SER A 32 14.13 11.42 1.29
CA SER A 32 14.76 11.55 2.61
C SER A 32 13.82 11.23 3.78
N ARG A 33 12.52 11.02 3.53
CA ARG A 33 11.56 10.72 4.58
C ARG A 33 11.49 9.21 4.80
N ARG A 34 11.48 8.80 6.07
CA ARG A 34 11.21 7.41 6.44
C ARG A 34 9.70 7.24 6.55
N ILE A 35 9.14 6.41 5.68
CA ILE A 35 7.72 6.10 5.62
C ILE A 35 7.58 4.58 5.67
N SER A 36 6.73 4.09 6.56
CA SER A 36 6.42 2.66 6.70
C SER A 36 4.92 2.44 6.70
N GLY A 37 4.52 1.19 6.43
CA GLY A 37 3.13 0.78 6.36
C GLY A 37 2.85 -0.45 7.21
N LEU A 38 1.58 -0.63 7.54
CA LEU A 38 1.04 -1.84 8.16
C LEU A 38 -0.33 -2.12 7.57
N SER A 39 -0.53 -3.33 7.08
CA SER A 39 -1.76 -3.73 6.38
C SER A 39 -2.50 -4.85 7.12
N ASP A 40 -3.82 -4.80 7.09
CA ASP A 40 -4.70 -5.81 7.67
C ASP A 40 -5.94 -6.08 6.79
N VAL A 41 -6.95 -6.75 7.36
CA VAL A 41 -8.17 -7.14 6.64
C VAL A 41 -9.12 -5.96 6.38
N VAL A 42 -8.97 -4.84 7.08
CA VAL A 42 -9.83 -3.66 6.98
C VAL A 42 -9.17 -2.51 6.21
N GLY A 43 -7.85 -2.48 6.13
CA GLY A 43 -7.12 -1.49 5.33
C GLY A 43 -5.62 -1.54 5.58
N PHE A 44 -5.03 -0.34 5.65
CA PHE A 44 -3.63 -0.16 6.00
C PHE A 44 -3.42 1.19 6.70
N THR A 45 -2.32 1.28 7.44
CA THR A 45 -1.87 2.48 8.15
C THR A 45 -0.52 2.91 7.60
N ILE A 46 -0.36 4.22 7.33
CA ILE A 46 0.92 4.82 6.94
C ILE A 46 1.50 5.58 8.14
N MET A 47 2.78 5.34 8.43
CA MET A 47 3.53 5.97 9.52
C MET A 47 4.70 6.76 8.95
N GLY A 48 4.79 8.03 9.29
CA GLY A 48 5.87 8.91 8.85
C GLY A 48 5.47 10.38 8.91
N ASN A 49 6.44 11.28 8.70
CA ASN A 49 6.18 12.72 8.63
C ASN A 49 5.69 13.11 7.22
N VAL A 50 4.43 12.80 6.92
CA VAL A 50 3.78 13.07 5.63
C VAL A 50 2.42 13.71 5.86
N HIS A 51 2.06 14.70 5.04
CA HIS A 51 0.79 15.38 5.23
C HIS A 51 -0.36 14.45 4.77
N PRO A 52 -1.51 14.39 5.48
CA PRO A 52 -2.61 13.49 5.12
C PRO A 52 -3.12 13.66 3.68
N GLU A 53 -3.07 14.88 3.15
CA GLU A 53 -3.41 15.18 1.75
C GLU A 53 -2.49 14.43 0.76
N GLU A 54 -1.20 14.39 1.05
CA GLU A 54 -0.19 13.74 0.19
C GLU A 54 -0.40 12.23 0.21
N VAL A 55 -0.74 11.67 1.37
CA VAL A 55 -1.13 10.26 1.50
C VAL A 55 -2.36 9.98 0.64
N ARG A 56 -3.41 10.80 0.74
CA ARG A 56 -4.65 10.56 -0.03
C ARG A 56 -4.42 10.60 -1.53
N GLN A 57 -3.61 11.54 -2.01
CA GLN A 57 -3.20 11.63 -3.42
C GLN A 57 -2.40 10.39 -3.84
N ALA A 58 -1.42 9.98 -3.02
CA ALA A 58 -0.61 8.80 -3.29
C ALA A 58 -1.45 7.52 -3.34
N VAL A 59 -2.42 7.33 -2.43
CA VAL A 59 -3.33 6.18 -2.44
C VAL A 59 -4.18 6.14 -3.70
N GLY A 60 -4.74 7.28 -4.13
CA GLY A 60 -5.51 7.36 -5.37
C GLY A 60 -4.67 6.97 -6.60
N ASN A 61 -3.46 7.51 -6.69
CA ASN A 61 -2.53 7.19 -7.78
C ASN A 61 -2.07 5.72 -7.73
N ALA A 62 -1.77 5.20 -6.54
CA ALA A 62 -1.39 3.81 -6.34
C ALA A 62 -2.48 2.86 -6.83
N LEU A 63 -3.74 3.12 -6.47
CA LEU A 63 -4.87 2.31 -6.92
C LEU A 63 -5.02 2.34 -8.44
N LEU A 64 -4.97 3.53 -9.05
CA LEU A 64 -5.07 3.69 -10.50
C LEU A 64 -3.95 2.96 -11.24
N ARG A 65 -2.71 3.07 -10.76
CA ARG A 65 -1.54 2.42 -11.37
C ARG A 65 -1.61 0.89 -11.24
N LEU A 66 -2.00 0.38 -10.07
CA LEU A 66 -2.21 -1.05 -9.87
C LEU A 66 -3.31 -1.60 -10.78
N GLN A 67 -4.42 -0.87 -10.94
CA GLN A 67 -5.50 -1.24 -11.85
C GLN A 67 -5.08 -1.18 -13.33
N ALA A 68 -4.15 -0.29 -13.68
CA ALA A 68 -3.55 -0.20 -15.01
C ALA A 68 -2.49 -1.29 -15.29
N GLY A 69 -2.14 -2.11 -14.30
CA GLY A 69 -1.22 -3.23 -14.47
C GLY A 69 0.21 -2.98 -14.01
N ASP A 70 0.50 -1.89 -13.28
CA ASP A 70 1.81 -1.65 -12.65
C ASP A 70 2.05 -2.57 -11.44
N THR A 71 2.06 -3.88 -11.66
CA THR A 71 2.14 -4.89 -10.58
C THR A 71 3.43 -4.83 -9.79
N HIS A 72 4.50 -4.23 -10.32
CA HIS A 72 5.75 -4.05 -9.59
C HIS A 72 5.58 -3.16 -8.36
N LEU A 73 4.62 -2.23 -8.37
CA LEU A 73 4.33 -1.36 -7.23
C LEU A 73 3.72 -2.11 -6.05
N ALA A 74 3.13 -3.29 -6.29
CA ALA A 74 2.56 -4.11 -5.23
C ALA A 74 3.63 -4.77 -4.34
N ILE A 75 4.92 -4.64 -4.68
CA ILE A 75 6.03 -5.30 -3.99
C ILE A 75 7.05 -4.23 -3.58
N HIS A 76 7.33 -4.13 -2.28
CA HIS A 76 8.36 -3.24 -1.75
C HIS A 76 9.62 -4.04 -1.36
N PRO A 77 10.84 -3.56 -1.64
CA PRO A 77 12.08 -4.31 -1.33
C PRO A 77 12.29 -4.54 0.18
N ASN A 78 11.71 -3.69 1.01
CA ASN A 78 11.76 -3.82 2.47
C ASN A 78 10.50 -4.49 3.06
N CYS A 79 9.75 -5.25 2.24
CA CYS A 79 8.57 -5.96 2.71
C CYS A 79 8.93 -7.10 3.68
N GLY A 80 8.18 -7.21 4.78
CA GLY A 80 8.36 -8.25 5.80
C GLY A 80 7.42 -9.46 5.71
N THR A 81 6.53 -9.51 4.71
CA THR A 81 5.48 -10.55 4.56
C THR A 81 5.25 -10.92 3.10
#